data_AF-S4RRL2-F1
#
_entry.id   AF-S4RRL2-F1
#
_cell.length_a   1.000
_cell.length_b   1.000
_cell.length_c   1.000
_cell.angle_alpha   90.00
_cell.angle_beta   90.00
_cell.angle_gamma   90.00
#
_symmetry.space_group_name_H-M   'P 1'
#
loop_
_entity.id
_entity.type
_entity.pdbx_description
1 polymer ?
#
loop_
_entity_poly.entity_id
_entity_poly.type
_entity_poly.pdbx_seq_one_letter_code
_entity_poly.pdbx_strand_id
1 'polypeptide(L)'
;FNVAAMSSKPACLFALSSAAEGVSAQSFVQSYTLCSSAFTLHIATPGGKLPEFVHQDEASLRWLQDFCTKPQSTPLRLESVDGARYNALFLPSSLGALSDLAHSGYLAQILQHFVAEQKPICAVGHGVAGLCCALKEDRGWAFRGYSLTGPSVFELVRKPGFANLPVIVEDFCKESGATYSAASEVDAVHVVIDRHVITGQNEQSTVAAAQNLVLLSSSR
;
A
#
# COMPACT_ATOMS: atom_id res chain seq x y z
N PHE A 1 -22.43 30.48 21.42
CA PHE A 1 -21.88 29.12 21.55
C PHE A 1 -21.33 28.73 20.19
N ASN A 2 -20.01 28.72 20.05
CA ASN A 2 -19.35 28.38 18.80
C ASN A 2 -19.26 26.84 18.75
N VAL A 3 -20.02 26.22 17.85
CA VAL A 3 -19.85 24.79 17.57
C VAL A 3 -18.50 24.68 16.89
N ALA A 4 -17.47 24.25 17.64
CA ALA A 4 -16.22 23.84 17.03
C ALA A 4 -16.57 22.80 15.97
N ALA A 5 -16.33 23.13 14.70
CA ALA A 5 -16.48 22.18 13.62
C ALA A 5 -15.67 20.94 14.02
N MET A 6 -16.36 19.83 14.30
CA MET A 6 -15.68 18.55 14.47
C MET A 6 -14.95 18.32 13.16
N SER A 7 -13.63 18.53 13.16
CA SER A 7 -12.80 18.25 11.98
C SER A 7 -13.05 16.81 11.59
N SER A 8 -13.66 16.61 10.42
CA SER A 8 -13.88 15.29 9.86
C SER A 8 -12.53 14.61 9.67
N LYS A 9 -12.38 13.35 10.12
CA LYS A 9 -11.14 12.60 9.95
C LYS A 9 -10.64 12.69 8.50
N PRO A 10 -9.34 12.95 8.26
CA PRO A 10 -8.78 12.98 6.91
C PRO A 10 -9.07 11.67 6.17
N ALA A 11 -9.23 11.74 4.85
CA ALA A 11 -9.54 10.56 4.04
C ALA A 11 -8.27 9.78 3.68
N CYS A 12 -8.28 8.47 3.83
CA CYS A 12 -7.20 7.58 3.38
C CYS A 12 -7.73 6.57 2.36
N LEU A 13 -7.08 6.51 1.21
CA LEU A 13 -7.39 5.55 0.16
C LEU A 13 -6.58 4.27 0.40
N PHE A 14 -7.26 3.14 0.52
CA PHE A 14 -6.66 1.82 0.46
C PHE A 14 -6.77 1.31 -0.98
N ALA A 15 -5.66 1.29 -1.71
CA ALA A 15 -5.60 0.73 -3.05
C ALA A 15 -5.26 -0.76 -2.97
N LEU A 16 -6.23 -1.60 -3.30
CA LEU A 16 -6.13 -3.06 -3.22
C LEU A 16 -6.10 -3.68 -4.62
N SER A 17 -5.38 -4.79 -4.75
CA SER A 17 -5.44 -5.61 -5.96
C SER A 17 -6.81 -6.28 -6.10
N SER A 18 -7.24 -6.53 -7.34
CA SER A 18 -8.36 -7.42 -7.66
C SER A 18 -7.92 -8.68 -8.42
N ALA A 19 -6.61 -8.95 -8.48
CA ALA A 19 -6.05 -10.17 -9.04
C ALA A 19 -6.24 -11.38 -8.11
N ALA A 20 -6.17 -12.59 -8.66
CA ALA A 20 -6.50 -13.84 -7.97
C ALA A 20 -5.45 -14.23 -6.91
N GLU A 21 -4.21 -13.77 -7.06
CA GLU A 21 -3.13 -13.95 -6.10
C GLU A 21 -3.38 -13.17 -4.80
N GLY A 22 -4.29 -12.19 -4.85
CA GLY A 22 -4.97 -11.62 -3.69
C GLY A 22 -4.15 -10.66 -2.83
N VAL A 23 -4.83 -10.19 -1.79
CA VAL A 23 -4.35 -9.29 -0.74
C VAL A 23 -4.15 -10.11 0.52
N SER A 24 -3.04 -9.91 1.23
CA SER A 24 -2.86 -10.54 2.55
C SER A 24 -3.95 -10.10 3.51
N ALA A 25 -4.71 -11.06 4.03
CA ALA A 25 -5.75 -10.81 5.02
C ALA A 25 -5.16 -10.18 6.28
N GLN A 26 -4.03 -10.71 6.78
CA GLN A 26 -3.35 -10.17 7.96
C GLN A 26 -2.92 -8.71 7.74
N SER A 27 -2.27 -8.42 6.61
CA SER A 27 -1.78 -7.06 6.32
C SER A 27 -2.94 -6.07 6.22
N PHE A 28 -4.02 -6.46 5.52
CA PHE A 28 -5.21 -5.63 5.39
C PHE A 28 -5.92 -5.40 6.73
N VAL A 29 -6.21 -6.44 7.50
CA VAL A 29 -6.93 -6.34 8.79
C VAL A 29 -6.18 -5.46 9.77
N GLN A 30 -4.86 -5.66 9.90
CA GLN A 30 -4.03 -4.88 10.83
C GLN A 30 -3.95 -3.41 10.43
N SER A 31 -3.63 -3.14 9.16
CA SER A 31 -3.51 -1.76 8.66
C SER A 31 -4.84 -1.02 8.66
N TYR A 32 -5.93 -1.65 8.21
CA TYR A 32 -7.26 -1.05 8.20
C TYR A 32 -7.73 -0.72 9.63
N THR A 33 -7.56 -1.66 10.57
CA THR A 33 -7.92 -1.44 11.97
C THR A 33 -7.17 -0.25 12.56
N LEU A 34 -5.84 -0.20 12.40
CA LEU A 34 -5.01 0.89 12.90
C LEU A 34 -5.36 2.23 12.24
N CYS A 35 -5.43 2.28 10.91
CA CYS A 35 -5.69 3.52 10.17
C CYS A 35 -7.11 4.05 10.40
N SER A 36 -8.11 3.20 10.69
CA SER A 36 -9.49 3.64 10.95
C SER A 36 -9.63 4.53 12.19
N SER A 37 -8.66 4.46 13.11
CA SER A 37 -8.59 5.35 14.28
C SER A 37 -8.32 6.81 13.88
N ALA A 38 -7.54 7.04 12.82
CA ALA A 38 -7.08 8.36 12.40
C ALA A 38 -7.76 8.88 11.11
N PHE A 39 -8.23 7.97 10.25
CA PHE A 39 -8.73 8.32 8.92
C PHE A 39 -10.16 7.84 8.67
N THR A 40 -10.83 8.52 7.75
CA THR A 40 -11.98 7.96 7.02
C THR A 40 -11.41 7.08 5.90
N LEU A 41 -11.65 5.76 5.96
CA LEU A 41 -11.07 4.81 5.02
C LEU A 41 -12.00 4.54 3.84
N HIS A 42 -11.48 4.63 2.62
CA HIS A 42 -12.14 4.13 1.41
C HIS A 42 -11.26 3.09 0.73
N ILE A 43 -11.88 2.06 0.17
CA ILE A 43 -11.19 1.02 -0.60
C ILE A 43 -11.40 1.30 -2.08
N ALA A 44 -10.36 1.13 -2.89
CA ALA A 44 -10.47 1.11 -4.34
C ALA A 44 -9.70 -0.08 -4.92
N THR A 45 -10.28 -0.71 -5.93
CA THR A 45 -9.70 -1.84 -6.66
C THR A 45 -9.87 -1.63 -8.15
N PRO A 46 -9.03 -2.24 -9.01
CA PRO A 46 -9.25 -2.24 -10.45
C PRO A 46 -10.64 -2.78 -10.78
N GLY A 47 -11.41 -2.01 -11.54
CA GLY A 47 -12.80 -2.29 -11.90
C GLY A 47 -13.82 -2.22 -10.76
N GLY A 48 -13.42 -1.86 -9.53
CA GLY A 48 -14.29 -1.89 -8.35
C GLY A 48 -14.68 -3.31 -7.92
N LYS A 49 -13.89 -4.31 -8.33
CA LYS A 49 -14.11 -5.72 -7.99
C LYS A 49 -13.80 -5.97 -6.52
N LEU A 50 -14.49 -6.93 -5.92
CA LEU A 50 -14.15 -7.38 -4.57
C LEU A 50 -12.73 -7.98 -4.57
N PRO A 51 -11.87 -7.59 -3.62
CA PRO A 51 -10.54 -8.18 -3.50
C PRO A 51 -10.63 -9.62 -2.99
N GLU A 52 -9.73 -10.47 -3.48
CA GLU A 52 -9.50 -11.78 -2.89
C GLU A 52 -8.57 -11.62 -1.67
N PHE A 53 -8.94 -12.17 -0.52
CA PHE A 53 -8.09 -12.16 0.67
C PHE A 53 -7.42 -13.52 0.86
N VAL A 54 -6.09 -13.55 0.92
CA VAL A 54 -5.30 -14.78 1.03
C VAL A 54 -4.58 -14.88 2.39
N HIS A 55 -4.07 -16.08 2.70
CA HIS A 55 -3.40 -16.39 3.98
C HIS A 55 -4.27 -16.09 5.20
N GLN A 56 -5.55 -16.45 5.12
CA GLN A 56 -6.50 -16.22 6.21
C GLN A 56 -6.28 -17.23 7.34
N ASP A 57 -6.41 -16.73 8.57
CA ASP A 57 -6.53 -17.51 9.80
C ASP A 57 -7.93 -17.31 10.41
N GLU A 58 -8.24 -17.97 11.53
CA GLU A 58 -9.57 -17.87 12.15
C GLU A 58 -9.94 -16.43 12.54
N ALA A 59 -8.96 -15.65 13.01
CA ALA A 59 -9.19 -14.28 13.47
C ALA A 59 -9.49 -13.33 12.30
N SER A 60 -8.68 -13.39 11.24
CA SER A 60 -8.86 -12.59 10.03
C SER A 60 -10.13 -13.00 9.26
N LEU A 61 -10.45 -14.30 9.20
CA LEU A 61 -11.73 -14.79 8.66
C LEU A 61 -12.92 -14.14 9.35
N ARG A 62 -12.97 -14.19 10.69
CA ARG A 62 -14.06 -13.59 11.47
C ARG A 62 -14.15 -12.09 11.25
N TRP A 63 -13.01 -11.39 11.26
CA TRP A 63 -12.97 -9.96 11.01
C TRP A 63 -13.49 -9.61 9.61
N LEU A 64 -13.07 -10.36 8.59
CA LEU A 64 -13.48 -10.15 7.19
C LEU A 64 -14.97 -10.41 6.99
N GLN A 65 -15.53 -11.45 7.61
CA GLN A 65 -16.97 -11.72 7.59
C GLN A 65 -17.77 -10.54 8.13
N ASP A 66 -17.38 -10.00 9.29
CA ASP A 66 -18.02 -8.82 9.87
C ASP A 66 -17.81 -7.58 8.99
N PHE A 67 -16.61 -7.39 8.45
CA PHE A 67 -16.27 -6.27 7.60
C PHE A 67 -17.11 -6.24 6.31
N CYS A 68 -17.29 -7.37 5.65
CA CYS A 68 -18.06 -7.51 4.41
C CYS A 68 -19.55 -7.14 4.55
N THR A 69 -20.08 -7.06 5.78
CA THR A 69 -21.45 -6.56 6.02
C THR A 69 -21.55 -5.03 5.99
N LYS A 70 -20.41 -4.32 6.04
CA LYS A 70 -20.35 -2.87 6.16
C LYS A 70 -20.30 -2.20 4.78
N PRO A 71 -20.94 -1.03 4.57
CA PRO A 71 -20.87 -0.32 3.30
C PRO A 71 -19.45 -0.01 2.82
N GLN A 72 -18.52 0.23 3.76
CA GLN A 72 -17.11 0.52 3.47
C GLN A 72 -16.35 -0.66 2.85
N SER A 73 -16.90 -1.88 2.90
CA SER A 73 -16.30 -3.05 2.26
C SER A 73 -16.49 -3.07 0.75
N THR A 74 -17.40 -2.25 0.21
CA THR A 74 -17.61 -2.14 -1.24
C THR A 74 -16.56 -1.23 -1.86
N PRO A 75 -15.68 -1.75 -2.75
CA PRO A 75 -14.63 -0.95 -3.34
C PRO A 75 -15.18 0.07 -4.34
N LEU A 76 -14.55 1.25 -4.36
CA LEU A 76 -14.61 2.16 -5.49
C LEU A 76 -13.88 1.54 -6.69
N ARG A 77 -14.28 1.95 -7.89
CA ARG A 77 -13.51 1.71 -9.11
C ARG A 77 -12.25 2.57 -9.05
N LEU A 78 -11.07 1.95 -9.06
CA LEU A 78 -9.79 2.67 -9.05
C LEU A 78 -9.71 3.72 -10.19
N GLU A 79 -10.33 3.41 -11.32
CA GLU A 79 -10.40 4.27 -12.50
C GLU A 79 -11.22 5.56 -12.29
N SER A 80 -12.08 5.58 -11.26
CA SER A 80 -12.93 6.73 -10.91
C SER A 80 -12.37 7.56 -9.75
N VAL A 81 -11.22 7.17 -9.21
CA VAL A 81 -10.64 7.81 -8.03
C VAL A 81 -9.93 9.10 -8.42
N ASP A 82 -10.40 10.21 -7.84
CA ASP A 82 -9.67 11.48 -7.81
C ASP A 82 -8.74 11.52 -6.59
N GLY A 83 -7.43 11.50 -6.84
CA GLY A 83 -6.38 11.57 -5.81
C GLY A 83 -6.39 12.87 -5.00
N ALA A 84 -7.01 13.94 -5.48
CA ALA A 84 -7.14 15.19 -4.74
C ALA A 84 -7.98 15.03 -3.46
N ARG A 85 -8.96 14.12 -3.47
CA ARG A 85 -9.92 13.88 -2.37
C ARG A 85 -9.32 13.15 -1.16
N TYR A 86 -8.12 12.62 -1.28
CA TYR A 86 -7.48 11.80 -0.25
C TYR A 86 -6.27 12.50 0.34
N ASN A 87 -6.07 12.32 1.64
CA ASN A 87 -4.93 12.85 2.39
C ASN A 87 -3.81 11.82 2.51
N ALA A 88 -4.13 10.53 2.45
CA ALA A 88 -3.17 9.44 2.54
C ALA A 88 -3.53 8.30 1.56
N LEU A 89 -2.51 7.54 1.15
CA LEU A 89 -2.63 6.35 0.32
C LEU A 89 -1.97 5.18 1.05
N PHE A 90 -2.66 4.04 1.10
CA PHE A 90 -2.15 2.80 1.67
C PHE A 90 -2.25 1.65 0.65
N LEU A 91 -1.16 0.92 0.46
CA LEU A 91 -1.08 -0.32 -0.31
C LEU A 91 -0.64 -1.46 0.63
N PRO A 92 -1.57 -2.31 1.10
CA PRO A 92 -1.20 -3.44 1.95
C PRO A 92 -0.43 -4.50 1.17
N SER A 93 0.19 -5.43 1.90
CA SER A 93 0.88 -6.57 1.28
C SER A 93 -0.10 -7.37 0.42
N SER A 94 0.21 -7.49 -0.87
CA SER A 94 -0.64 -8.16 -1.84
C SER A 94 0.21 -8.73 -2.95
N LEU A 95 0.19 -10.07 -3.11
CA LEU A 95 0.88 -10.70 -4.23
C LEU A 95 0.22 -10.31 -5.55
N GLY A 96 -1.11 -10.13 -5.55
CA GLY A 96 -1.87 -9.64 -6.69
C GLY A 96 -1.43 -8.28 -7.22
N ALA A 97 -0.85 -7.41 -6.36
CA ALA A 97 -0.35 -6.10 -6.78
C ALA A 97 0.75 -6.18 -7.85
N LEU A 98 1.49 -7.29 -7.92
CA LEU A 98 2.44 -7.56 -9.01
C LEU A 98 1.74 -7.74 -10.36
N SER A 99 0.52 -8.27 -10.34
CA SER A 99 -0.27 -8.67 -11.51
C SER A 99 -1.22 -7.59 -12.01
N ASP A 100 -1.56 -6.58 -11.21
CA ASP A 100 -2.43 -5.48 -11.68
C ASP A 100 -1.94 -4.07 -11.29
N LEU A 101 -1.59 -3.83 -10.03
CA LEU A 101 -1.23 -2.49 -9.55
C LEU A 101 0.13 -2.01 -10.08
N ALA A 102 1.10 -2.91 -10.25
CA ALA A 102 2.47 -2.58 -10.67
C ALA A 102 2.57 -1.95 -12.07
N HIS A 103 1.54 -2.08 -12.88
CA HIS A 103 1.44 -1.50 -14.23
C HIS A 103 0.12 -0.74 -14.45
N SER A 104 -0.57 -0.36 -13.37
CA SER A 104 -1.83 0.39 -13.45
C SER A 104 -1.59 1.86 -13.77
N GLY A 105 -2.03 2.31 -14.95
CA GLY A 105 -1.99 3.72 -15.33
C GLY A 105 -2.86 4.61 -14.43
N TYR A 106 -3.94 4.07 -13.86
CA TYR A 106 -4.80 4.80 -12.93
C TYR A 106 -4.11 5.00 -11.57
N LEU A 107 -3.46 3.96 -11.04
CA LEU A 107 -2.66 4.09 -9.82
C LEU A 107 -1.47 5.04 -10.05
N ALA A 108 -0.85 5.00 -11.23
CA ALA A 108 0.24 5.90 -11.58
C ALA A 108 -0.18 7.37 -11.47
N GLN A 109 -1.36 7.74 -11.99
CA GLN A 109 -1.90 9.10 -11.88
C GLN A 109 -2.12 9.52 -10.41
N ILE A 110 -2.67 8.62 -9.59
CA ILE A 110 -2.85 8.87 -8.15
C ILE A 110 -1.50 9.09 -7.47
N LEU A 111 -0.52 8.22 -7.70
CA LEU A 111 0.81 8.32 -7.11
C LEU A 111 1.53 9.60 -7.55
N GLN A 112 1.42 9.98 -8.83
CA GLN A 112 2.00 11.24 -9.33
C GLN A 112 1.40 12.45 -8.61
N HIS A 113 0.08 12.48 -8.39
CA HIS A 113 -0.58 13.51 -7.60
C HIS A 113 -0.05 13.55 -6.17
N PHE A 114 0.03 12.39 -5.52
CA PHE A 114 0.52 12.29 -4.14
C PHE A 114 1.96 12.76 -3.99
N VAL A 115 2.84 12.41 -4.94
CA VAL A 115 4.23 12.86 -4.94
C VAL A 115 4.33 14.37 -5.18
N ALA A 116 3.55 14.92 -6.10
CA ALA A 116 3.52 16.36 -6.39
C ALA A 116 3.08 17.18 -5.17
N GLU A 117 2.03 16.73 -4.48
CA GLU A 117 1.45 17.38 -3.31
C GLU A 117 2.11 16.95 -1.98
N GLN A 118 3.16 16.13 -2.05
CA GLN A 118 3.86 15.55 -0.90
C GLN A 118 2.91 14.90 0.13
N LYS A 119 1.85 14.24 -0.35
CA LYS A 119 0.85 13.54 0.49
C LYS A 119 1.40 12.18 0.96
N PRO A 120 1.15 11.77 2.21
CA PRO A 120 1.57 10.47 2.71
C PRO A 120 1.20 9.28 1.82
N ILE A 121 2.19 8.46 1.46
CA ILE A 121 2.06 7.19 0.76
C ILE A 121 2.65 6.11 1.67
N CYS A 122 1.91 5.02 1.90
CA CYS A 122 2.39 3.87 2.66
C CYS A 122 2.20 2.60 1.83
N ALA A 123 3.25 1.81 1.64
CA ALA A 123 3.16 0.52 0.93
C ALA A 123 3.92 -0.57 1.68
N VAL A 124 3.38 -1.79 1.74
CA VAL A 124 3.95 -2.88 2.54
C VAL A 124 4.07 -4.15 1.71
N GLY A 125 5.15 -4.90 1.89
CA GLY A 125 5.34 -6.20 1.24
C GLY A 125 5.20 -6.10 -0.27
N HIS A 126 4.51 -7.06 -0.90
CA HIS A 126 4.28 -7.02 -2.34
C HIS A 126 3.39 -5.85 -2.79
N GLY A 127 2.69 -5.16 -1.88
CA GLY A 127 1.99 -3.90 -2.19
C GLY A 127 2.93 -2.77 -2.63
N VAL A 128 4.21 -2.83 -2.26
CA VAL A 128 5.25 -1.90 -2.76
C VAL A 128 5.39 -1.97 -4.28
N ALA A 129 5.06 -3.10 -4.92
CA ALA A 129 5.05 -3.22 -6.37
C ALA A 129 4.09 -2.22 -7.04
N GLY A 130 3.02 -1.80 -6.35
CA GLY A 130 2.13 -0.76 -6.85
C GLY A 130 2.83 0.58 -7.10
N LEU A 131 3.97 0.85 -6.47
CA LEU A 131 4.75 2.07 -6.72
C LEU A 131 5.43 2.04 -8.10
N CYS A 132 5.68 0.86 -8.68
CA CYS A 132 6.40 0.69 -9.94
C CYS A 132 5.70 1.34 -11.15
N CYS A 133 4.37 1.48 -11.11
CA CYS A 133 3.60 2.05 -12.22
C CYS A 133 3.80 3.56 -12.40
N ALA A 134 4.34 4.27 -11.39
CA ALA A 134 4.47 5.72 -11.37
C ALA A 134 5.64 6.25 -12.23
N LEU A 135 5.68 5.87 -13.51
CA LEU A 135 6.62 6.39 -14.49
C LEU A 135 6.15 7.77 -14.98
N LYS A 136 7.07 8.72 -15.14
CA LYS A 136 6.82 10.01 -15.81
C LYS A 136 7.36 9.91 -17.23
N GLU A 137 6.52 10.27 -18.22
CA GLU A 137 6.81 10.18 -19.67
C GLU A 137 8.21 10.70 -20.03
N ASP A 138 8.68 11.78 -19.39
CA ASP A 138 9.99 12.40 -19.69
C ASP A 138 10.99 12.44 -18.51
N ARG A 139 10.59 11.99 -17.31
CA ARG A 139 11.38 12.23 -16.06
C ARG A 139 11.76 10.97 -15.31
N GLY A 140 11.45 9.79 -15.85
CA GLY A 140 11.69 8.52 -15.20
C GLY A 140 10.73 8.25 -14.04
N TRP A 141 11.08 7.31 -13.18
CA TRP A 141 10.22 6.87 -12.09
C TRP A 141 10.02 7.97 -11.03
N ALA A 142 8.78 8.15 -10.55
CA ALA A 142 8.43 9.22 -9.60
C ALA A 142 9.17 9.13 -8.26
N PHE A 143 9.62 7.93 -7.89
CA PHE A 143 10.37 7.67 -6.67
C PHE A 143 11.89 7.55 -6.90
N ARG A 144 12.38 8.00 -8.06
CA ARG A 144 13.82 8.12 -8.30
C ARG A 144 14.47 8.97 -7.21
N GLY A 145 15.57 8.47 -6.62
CA GLY A 145 16.28 9.14 -5.53
C GLY A 145 15.57 9.06 -4.17
N TYR A 146 14.50 8.27 -4.03
CA TYR A 146 13.95 7.91 -2.72
C TYR A 146 14.72 6.75 -2.09
N SER A 147 14.71 6.70 -0.76
CA SER A 147 15.06 5.52 0.00
C SER A 147 13.80 4.69 0.23
N LEU A 148 13.84 3.41 -0.15
CA LEU A 148 12.70 2.51 -0.08
C LEU A 148 13.11 1.13 0.44
N THR A 149 12.11 0.37 0.88
CA THR A 149 12.20 -1.08 1.08
C THR A 149 10.98 -1.77 0.48
N GLY A 150 10.98 -3.09 0.50
CA GLY A 150 9.98 -4.00 -0.05
C GLY A 150 10.54 -5.42 0.03
N PRO A 151 9.82 -6.46 -0.42
CA PRO A 151 10.27 -7.84 -0.29
C PRO A 151 11.67 -8.01 -0.87
N SER A 152 12.61 -8.45 -0.03
CA SER A 152 14.00 -8.59 -0.43
C SER A 152 14.17 -9.85 -1.28
N VAL A 153 15.11 -9.83 -2.23
CA VAL A 153 15.55 -11.02 -2.96
C VAL A 153 15.93 -12.12 -1.96
N PHE A 154 16.57 -11.74 -0.85
CA PHE A 154 16.92 -12.67 0.21
C PHE A 154 15.69 -13.41 0.80
N GLU A 155 14.57 -12.72 1.04
CA GLU A 155 13.32 -13.39 1.45
C GLU A 155 12.68 -14.16 0.30
N LEU A 156 12.63 -13.55 -0.88
CA LEU A 156 11.88 -14.05 -2.02
C LEU A 156 12.43 -15.37 -2.56
N VAL A 157 13.75 -15.54 -2.66
CA VAL A 157 14.38 -16.79 -3.18
C VAL A 157 14.03 -18.04 -2.37
N ARG A 158 13.50 -17.88 -1.16
CA ARG A 158 13.06 -18.97 -0.27
C ARG A 158 11.59 -19.35 -0.48
N LYS A 159 10.84 -18.61 -1.30
CA LYS A 159 9.42 -18.85 -1.56
C LYS A 159 9.24 -19.63 -2.87
N PRO A 160 8.30 -20.59 -2.94
CA PRO A 160 8.14 -21.48 -4.10
C PRO A 160 7.72 -20.78 -5.41
N GLY A 161 7.33 -19.49 -5.36
CA GLY A 161 6.90 -18.71 -6.52
C GLY A 161 7.95 -17.72 -7.06
N PHE A 162 9.16 -17.66 -6.48
CA PHE A 162 10.15 -16.64 -6.82
C PHE A 162 10.42 -16.51 -8.32
N ALA A 163 10.64 -17.64 -9.00
CA ALA A 163 11.00 -17.66 -10.42
C ALA A 163 9.87 -17.16 -11.35
N ASN A 164 8.64 -17.04 -10.84
CA ASN A 164 7.47 -16.64 -11.60
C ASN A 164 7.01 -15.20 -11.29
N LEU A 165 7.73 -14.47 -10.42
CA LEU A 165 7.37 -13.10 -10.10
C LEU A 165 7.59 -12.21 -11.33
N PRO A 166 6.58 -11.42 -11.77
CA PRO A 166 6.72 -10.56 -12.93
C PRO A 166 7.61 -9.34 -12.64
N VAL A 167 7.80 -9.00 -11.36
CA VAL A 167 8.64 -7.90 -10.89
C VAL A 167 9.31 -8.33 -9.59
N ILE A 168 10.61 -8.07 -9.49
CA ILE A 168 11.36 -8.11 -8.24
C ILE A 168 11.54 -6.66 -7.78
N VAL A 169 10.82 -6.27 -6.73
CA VAL A 169 10.75 -4.87 -6.26
C VAL A 169 12.12 -4.32 -5.88
N GLU A 170 12.95 -5.13 -5.21
CA GLU A 170 14.32 -4.76 -4.86
C GLU A 170 15.14 -4.36 -6.10
N ASP A 171 15.12 -5.20 -7.14
CA ASP A 171 15.87 -4.95 -8.38
C ASP A 171 15.30 -3.73 -9.10
N PHE A 172 13.98 -3.66 -9.25
CA PHE A 172 13.31 -2.51 -9.87
C PHE A 172 13.68 -1.19 -9.18
N CYS A 173 13.68 -1.14 -7.84
CA CYS A 173 14.06 0.06 -7.09
C CYS A 173 15.50 0.46 -7.38
N LYS A 174 16.45 -0.48 -7.34
CA LYS A 174 17.87 -0.21 -7.60
C LYS A 174 18.10 0.26 -9.04
N GLU A 175 17.51 -0.43 -10.01
CA GLU A 175 17.62 -0.11 -11.44
C GLU A 175 16.97 1.24 -11.78
N SER A 176 15.87 1.59 -11.11
CA SER A 176 15.16 2.86 -11.27
C SER A 176 15.81 4.02 -10.50
N GLY A 177 16.95 3.79 -9.84
CA GLY A 177 17.74 4.82 -9.17
C GLY A 177 17.20 5.27 -7.83
N ALA A 178 16.50 4.39 -7.10
CA ALA A 178 16.21 4.54 -5.67
C ALA A 178 17.28 3.82 -4.81
N THR A 179 17.43 4.26 -3.57
CA THR A 179 18.27 3.59 -2.57
C THR A 179 17.43 2.52 -1.88
N TYR A 180 17.72 1.25 -2.13
CA TYR A 180 17.02 0.13 -1.49
C TYR A 180 17.76 -0.33 -0.22
N SER A 181 17.02 -0.66 0.83
CA SER A 181 17.56 -1.33 2.02
C SER A 181 16.64 -2.44 2.51
N ALA A 182 17.20 -3.45 3.15
CA ALA A 182 16.48 -4.57 3.74
C ALA A 182 17.12 -5.00 5.07
N ALA A 183 16.32 -5.65 5.92
CA ALA A 183 16.80 -6.32 7.12
C ALA A 183 17.77 -7.46 6.76
N SER A 184 18.75 -7.71 7.64
CA SER A 184 19.69 -8.83 7.50
C SER A 184 19.08 -10.18 7.89
N GLU A 185 18.02 -10.18 8.68
CA GLU A 185 17.31 -11.37 9.15
C GLU A 185 16.04 -11.61 8.32
N VAL A 186 15.74 -12.88 8.04
CA VAL A 186 14.55 -13.27 7.25
C VAL A 186 13.28 -12.92 8.02
N ASP A 187 12.30 -12.34 7.33
CA ASP A 187 10.98 -11.96 7.88
C ASP A 187 11.05 -10.96 9.05
N ALA A 188 12.21 -10.32 9.27
CA ALA A 188 12.36 -9.28 10.29
C ALA A 188 11.63 -8.00 9.89
N VAL A 189 11.09 -7.29 10.88
CA VAL A 189 10.43 -6.00 10.67
C VAL A 189 11.45 -4.97 10.16
N HIS A 190 11.16 -4.36 9.01
CA HIS A 190 11.97 -3.28 8.46
C HIS A 190 11.08 -2.28 7.72
N VAL A 191 11.21 -1.01 8.10
CA VAL A 191 10.42 0.09 7.57
C VAL A 191 11.36 1.22 7.19
N VAL A 192 11.20 1.75 5.98
CA VAL A 192 11.89 2.94 5.50
C VAL A 192 10.90 4.07 5.38
N ILE A 193 11.27 5.22 5.96
CA ILE A 193 10.50 6.47 5.86
C ILE A 193 11.41 7.49 5.16
N ASP A 194 11.00 7.93 3.98
CA ASP A 194 11.68 9.00 3.24
C ASP A 194 10.65 10.05 2.83
N ARG A 195 10.79 11.26 3.37
CA ARG A 195 9.87 12.39 3.18
C ARG A 195 8.43 12.00 3.55
N HIS A 196 7.57 11.82 2.55
CA HIS A 196 6.17 11.46 2.69
C HIS A 196 5.87 10.01 2.29
N VAL A 197 6.90 9.20 2.05
CA VAL A 197 6.76 7.82 1.59
C VAL A 197 7.24 6.88 2.69
N ILE A 198 6.36 5.97 3.09
CA ILE A 198 6.62 4.88 4.03
C ILE A 198 6.59 3.58 3.24
N THR A 199 7.63 2.77 3.37
CA THR A 199 7.65 1.42 2.82
C THR A 199 7.99 0.40 3.90
N GLY A 200 7.26 -0.72 3.93
CA GLY A 200 7.52 -1.85 4.81
C GLY A 200 7.97 -3.06 4.00
N GLN A 201 9.04 -3.73 4.44
CA GLN A 201 9.68 -4.80 3.70
C GLN A 201 8.77 -6.00 3.44
N ASN A 202 8.08 -6.45 4.47
CA ASN A 202 7.31 -7.70 4.48
C ASN A 202 6.00 -7.53 5.28
N GLU A 203 5.20 -8.59 5.37
CA GLU A 203 3.93 -8.56 6.08
C GLU A 203 4.09 -8.21 7.57
N GLN A 204 5.16 -8.68 8.21
CA GLN A 204 5.50 -8.39 9.60
C GLN A 204 5.71 -6.89 9.84
N SER A 205 6.10 -6.16 8.79
CA SER A 205 6.30 -4.71 8.82
C SER A 205 5.00 -3.89 8.74
N THR A 206 3.83 -4.53 8.55
CA THR A 206 2.53 -3.86 8.37
C THR A 206 2.20 -2.91 9.52
N VAL A 207 2.28 -3.40 10.76
CA VAL A 207 1.90 -2.62 11.94
C VAL A 207 2.78 -1.39 12.09
N ALA A 208 4.10 -1.57 11.98
CA ALA A 208 5.07 -0.47 12.08
C ALA A 208 4.88 0.56 10.96
N ALA A 209 4.63 0.13 9.73
CA ALA A 209 4.38 1.04 8.60
C ALA A 209 3.06 1.83 8.79
N ALA A 210 1.98 1.16 9.20
CA ALA A 210 0.69 1.81 9.46
C ALA A 210 0.75 2.82 10.62
N GLN A 211 1.47 2.52 11.70
CA GLN A 211 1.71 3.46 12.79
C GLN A 211 2.46 4.70 12.32
N ASN A 212 3.50 4.54 11.50
CA ASN A 212 4.23 5.67 10.92
C ASN A 212 3.37 6.51 9.98
N LEU A 213 2.46 5.90 9.21
CA LEU A 213 1.49 6.66 8.42
C LEU A 213 0.58 7.54 9.30
N VAL A 214 0.07 6.98 10.40
CA VAL A 214 -0.78 7.71 11.37
C VAL A 214 0.00 8.87 12.00
N LEU A 215 1.23 8.63 12.44
CA LEU A 215 2.10 9.66 13.03
C LEU A 215 2.42 10.78 12.04
N LEU A 216 2.82 10.43 10.82
CA LEU A 216 3.16 11.39 9.77
C LEU A 216 1.96 12.28 9.42
N SER A 217 0.75 11.72 9.43
CA SER A 217 -0.48 12.43 9.06
C SER A 217 -1.09 13.24 10.21
N SER A 218 -0.67 12.97 11.46
CA SER A 218 -1.08 13.75 12.64
C SER A 218 -0.21 14.99 12.86
N SER A 219 0.93 15.07 12.17
CA SER A 219 1.92 16.14 12.30
C SER A 219 1.74 17.27 11.28
N ARG A 220 0.61 17.30 10.56
CA ARG A 220 0.27 18.25 9.50
C ARG A 220 -1.10 18.85 9.76
#